data_AF-A0A0S7Z918-F1
#
_entry.id   AF-A0A0S7Z918-F1
#
_cell.length_a   1.000
_cell.length_b   1.000
_cell.length_c   1.000
_cell.angle_alpha   90.00
_cell.angle_beta   90.00
_cell.angle_gamma   90.00
#
_symmetry.space_group_name_H-M   'P 1'
#
loop_
_entity.id
_entity.type
_entity.pdbx_description
1 polymer ?
#
loop_
_entity_poly.entity_id
_entity_poly.type
_entity_poly.pdbx_seq_one_letter_code
_entity_poly.pdbx_strand_id
1 'polypeptide(L)'
;MPESPKDVYDIYAPGIDYIVEHDLLTYIPCFHPWSIYRVDSKATHIALLLTHAKKKMKLVSCSSLYSTIKNQRSLASESPNF
;
A
#
# COMPACT_ATOMS: atom_id res chain seq x y z
N MET A 1 -20.72 -0.47 3.72
CA MET A 1 -19.73 0.28 2.91
C MET A 1 -18.99 1.21 3.86
N PRO A 2 -17.71 1.56 3.64
CA PRO A 2 -17.04 2.52 4.52
C PRO A 2 -17.68 3.91 4.34
N GLU A 3 -18.02 4.54 5.45
CA GLU A 3 -18.74 5.81 5.52
C GLU A 3 -17.89 6.93 6.14
N SER A 4 -16.78 6.58 6.79
CA SER A 4 -15.82 7.51 7.36
C SER A 4 -14.39 7.24 6.90
N PRO A 5 -13.48 8.25 6.97
CA PRO A 5 -12.06 8.04 6.73
C PRO A 5 -11.46 6.97 7.63
N LYS A 6 -11.98 6.84 8.86
CA LYS A 6 -11.55 5.83 9.81
C LYS A 6 -11.91 4.44 9.32
N ASP A 7 -13.11 4.24 8.78
CA ASP A 7 -13.55 2.93 8.28
C ASP A 7 -12.66 2.46 7.12
N VAL A 8 -12.31 3.38 6.20
CA VAL A 8 -11.37 3.07 5.13
C VAL A 8 -9.99 2.75 5.69
N TYR A 9 -9.49 3.53 6.65
CA TYR A 9 -8.23 3.24 7.30
C TYR A 9 -8.23 1.85 7.97
N ASP A 10 -9.26 1.51 8.75
CA ASP A 10 -9.36 0.24 9.47
C ASP A 10 -9.38 -0.98 8.53
N ILE A 11 -9.90 -0.82 7.30
CA ILE A 11 -9.90 -1.87 6.28
C ILE A 11 -8.49 -2.09 5.69
N TYR A 12 -7.75 -1.02 5.42
CA TYR A 12 -6.49 -1.08 4.65
C TYR A 12 -5.23 -1.12 5.51
N ALA A 13 -5.26 -0.58 6.73
CA ALA A 13 -4.13 -0.57 7.65
C ALA A 13 -3.63 -1.97 8.03
N PRO A 14 -4.48 -2.99 8.25
CA PRO A 14 -4.03 -4.36 8.50
C PRO A 14 -3.16 -4.93 7.37
N GLY A 15 -3.38 -4.53 6.12
CA GLY A 15 -2.54 -4.94 4.99
C GLY A 15 -1.11 -4.40 5.08
N ILE A 16 -0.93 -3.18 5.61
CA ILE A 16 0.39 -2.60 5.88
C ILE A 16 1.09 -3.38 6.99
N ASP A 17 0.36 -3.73 8.05
CA ASP A 17 0.93 -4.47 9.18
C ASP A 17 1.35 -5.88 8.77
N TYR A 18 0.49 -6.55 8.01
CA TYR A 18 0.75 -7.90 7.51
C TYR A 18 2.01 -7.99 6.65
N ILE A 19 2.19 -7.10 5.66
CA ILE A 19 3.37 -7.18 4.80
C ILE A 19 4.68 -6.92 5.55
N VAL A 20 4.64 -6.10 6.61
CA VAL A 20 5.80 -5.81 7.45
C VAL A 20 6.10 -6.98 8.38
N GLU A 21 5.08 -7.59 8.98
CA GLU A 21 5.20 -8.76 9.85
C GLU A 21 5.76 -9.99 9.10
N HIS A 22 5.38 -10.15 7.84
CA HIS A 22 5.76 -11.30 7.00
C HIS A 22 6.93 -11.03 6.04
N ASP A 23 7.62 -9.89 6.19
CA ASP A 23 8.75 -9.47 5.34
C ASP A 23 8.45 -9.58 3.83
N LEU A 24 7.24 -9.17 3.43
CA LEU A 24 6.81 -9.17 2.04
C LEU A 24 7.34 -7.92 1.32
N LEU A 25 7.75 -8.11 0.07
CA LEU A 25 8.46 -7.08 -0.70
C LEU A 25 7.71 -5.74 -0.79
N THR A 26 6.38 -5.77 -0.95
CA THR A 26 5.61 -4.55 -1.23
C THR A 26 4.14 -4.69 -0.84
N TYR A 27 3.52 -3.55 -0.53
CA TYR A 27 2.07 -3.37 -0.41
C TYR A 27 1.63 -2.27 -1.34
N ILE A 28 0.69 -2.58 -2.25
CA ILE A 28 0.22 -1.67 -3.29
C ILE A 28 -1.30 -1.54 -3.19
N PRO A 29 -1.81 -0.67 -2.29
CA PRO A 29 -3.23 -0.42 -2.24
C PRO A 29 -3.65 0.43 -3.44
N CYS A 30 -4.64 -0.06 -4.19
CA CYS A 30 -5.17 0.62 -5.37
C CYS A 30 -6.50 1.30 -5.03
N PHE A 31 -6.61 2.58 -5.35
CA PHE A 31 -7.82 3.37 -5.12
C PHE A 31 -8.29 4.03 -6.41
N HIS A 32 -9.56 3.87 -6.75
CA HIS A 32 -10.19 4.71 -7.75
C HIS A 32 -10.42 6.12 -7.17
N PRO A 33 -10.27 7.22 -7.93
CA PRO A 33 -10.52 8.57 -7.41
C PRO A 33 -11.88 8.73 -6.72
N TRP A 34 -12.95 8.18 -7.30
CA TRP A 34 -14.27 8.16 -6.65
C TRP A 34 -14.25 7.52 -5.25
N SER A 35 -13.47 6.44 -5.05
CA SER A 35 -13.38 5.77 -3.75
C SER A 35 -12.68 6.61 -2.68
N ILE A 36 -11.74 7.47 -3.10
CA ILE A 36 -11.04 8.39 -2.22
C ILE A 36 -12.00 9.50 -1.78
N TYR A 37 -12.62 10.18 -2.74
CA TYR A 37 -13.34 11.42 -2.45
C TYR A 37 -14.79 11.21 -2.02
N ARG A 38 -15.39 10.03 -2.19
CA ARG A 38 -16.78 9.77 -1.77
C ARG A 38 -16.97 9.79 -0.25
N VAL A 39 -15.93 9.44 0.51
CA VAL A 39 -16.00 9.31 1.97
C VAL A 39 -15.60 10.62 2.65
N ASP A 40 -14.59 11.29 2.10
CA ASP A 40 -14.11 12.57 2.60
C ASP A 40 -13.41 13.32 1.46
N SER A 41 -13.87 14.55 1.21
CA SER A 41 -13.34 15.42 0.15
C SER A 41 -11.87 15.80 0.38
N LYS A 42 -11.37 15.69 1.62
CA LYS A 42 -9.97 15.96 1.97
C LYS A 42 -9.07 14.73 1.86
N ALA A 43 -9.59 13.57 1.47
CA ALA A 43 -8.83 12.32 1.36
C ALA A 43 -8.09 11.94 2.66
N THR A 44 -8.67 12.23 3.84
CA THR A 44 -8.01 12.06 5.15
C THR A 44 -7.54 10.63 5.40
N HIS A 45 -8.26 9.61 4.89
CA HIS A 45 -7.85 8.21 5.02
C HIS A 45 -6.52 7.93 4.31
N ILE A 46 -6.22 8.57 3.18
CA ILE A 46 -4.92 8.45 2.51
C ILE A 46 -3.82 9.02 3.41
N ALA A 47 -4.06 10.17 4.04
CA ALA A 47 -3.10 10.75 4.98
C ALA A 47 -2.87 9.85 6.21
N LEU A 48 -3.92 9.22 6.74
CA LEU A 48 -3.81 8.23 7.84
C LEU A 48 -2.97 7.02 7.42
N LEU A 49 -3.26 6.42 6.26
CA LEU A 49 -2.52 5.27 5.74
C LEU A 49 -1.05 5.60 5.46
N LEU A 50 -0.77 6.77 4.85
CA LEU A 50 0.60 7.22 4.61
C LEU A 50 1.36 7.46 5.92
N THR A 51 0.70 8.04 6.93
CA THR A 51 1.30 8.28 8.25
C THR A 51 1.63 6.98 8.96
N HIS A 52 0.75 5.98 8.88
CA HIS A 52 0.99 4.64 9.41
C HIS A 52 2.15 3.97 8.67
N ALA A 53 2.09 3.90 7.35
CA ALA A 53 3.11 3.26 6.53
C ALA A 53 4.51 3.87 6.77
N LYS A 54 4.64 5.20 6.82
CA LYS A 54 5.92 5.88 7.08
C LYS A 54 6.59 5.49 8.39
N LYS A 55 5.83 5.03 9.39
CA LYS A 55 6.38 4.57 10.67
C LYS A 55 6.92 3.14 10.62
N LYS A 56 6.51 2.35 9.62
CA LYS A 56 6.77 0.90 9.57
C LYS A 56 7.55 0.44 8.34
N MET A 57 7.45 1.16 7.22
CA MET A 57 8.02 0.76 5.94
C MET A 57 8.44 1.97 5.10
N LYS A 58 9.25 1.72 4.08
CA LYS A 58 9.65 2.75 3.11
C LYS A 58 8.55 2.98 2.08
N LEU A 59 8.17 4.24 1.89
CA LEU A 59 7.32 4.65 0.78
C LEU A 59 8.17 4.92 -0.46
N VAL A 60 7.78 4.32 -1.59
CA VAL A 60 8.48 4.48 -2.87
C VAL A 60 7.47 4.65 -4.01
N SER A 61 7.91 5.23 -5.12
CA SER A 61 7.13 5.20 -6.36
C SER A 61 7.17 3.81 -7.00
N CYS A 62 6.17 3.48 -7.83
CA CYS A 62 6.18 2.23 -8.60
C CYS A 62 7.41 2.14 -9.53
N SER A 63 7.86 3.26 -10.10
CA SER A 63 9.07 3.29 -10.94
C SER A 63 10.34 2.97 -10.15
N SER A 64 10.42 3.43 -8.90
CA SER A 64 11.53 3.13 -7.98
C SER A 64 11.52 1.65 -7.56
N LEU A 65 10.34 1.11 -7.25
CA LEU A 65 10.18 -0.32 -6.95
C LEU A 65 10.58 -1.18 -8.16
N TYR A 66 10.08 -0.85 -9.34
CA TYR A 66 10.43 -1.55 -10.58
C TYR A 66 11.94 -1.52 -10.85
N SER A 67 12.57 -0.35 -10.70
CA SER A 67 14.03 -0.22 -10.86
C SER A 67 14.80 -1.09 -9.86
N THR A 68 14.32 -1.18 -8.63
CA THR A 68 14.90 -2.04 -7.58
C THR A 68 14.83 -3.51 -8.00
N ILE A 69 13.65 -4.00 -8.38
CA ILE A 69 13.43 -5.39 -8.81
C ILE A 69 14.24 -5.69 -10.09
N LYS A 70 14.27 -4.76 -11.04
CA LYS A 70 15.04 -4.90 -12.28
C LYS A 70 16.53 -5.13 -12.01
N ASN A 71 17.10 -4.41 -11.04
CA ASN A 71 18.51 -4.50 -10.66
C ASN A 71 18.80 -5.68 -9.71
N GLN A 72 17.80 -6.16 -8.98
CA GLN A 72 17.91 -7.29 -8.06
C GLN A 72 16.81 -8.31 -8.38
N ARG A 73 16.99 -9.07 -9.46
CA ARG A 73 15.97 -9.99 -9.99
C ARG A 73 15.53 -11.06 -9.00
N SER A 74 16.34 -11.39 -7.99
CA SER A 74 15.98 -12.30 -6.90
C SER A 74 14.81 -11.79 -6.06
N LEU A 75 14.48 -10.50 -6.11
CA LEU A 75 13.29 -9.93 -5.45
C LEU A 75 12.01 -10.12 -6.25
N ALA A 76 12.09 -10.45 -7.55
CA ALA A 76 10.89 -10.86 -8.27
C ALA A 76 10.44 -12.21 -7.68
N SER A 77 9.12 -12.38 -7.49
CA SER A 77 8.55 -13.69 -7.18
C SER A 77 9.12 -14.74 -8.13
N GLU A 78 9.45 -15.92 -7.61
CA GLU A 78 9.99 -17.04 -8.39
C GLU A 78 9.26 -17.17 -9.73
N SER A 79 10.02 -17.48 -10.79
CA SER A 79 9.43 -17.73 -12.09
C SER A 79 8.38 -18.82 -11.92
N PRO A 80 7.09 -18.56 -12.20
CA PRO A 80 6.11 -19.63 -12.23
C PRO A 80 6.61 -20.67 -13.24
N ASN A 81 6.86 -21.88 -12.76
CA ASN A 81 7.09 -23.04 -13.61
C ASN A 81 5.76 -23.34 -14.32
N PHE A 82 5.55 -22.71 -15.49
CA PHE A 82 4.46 -23.06 -16.39
C PHE A 82 4.89 -24.20 -17.32
#